data_AF-A0A3P1YY11-F1
#
_entry.id   AF-A0A3P1YY11-F1
#
_cell.length_a   1.000
_cell.length_b   1.000
_cell.length_c   1.000
_cell.angle_alpha   90.00
_cell.angle_beta   90.00
_cell.angle_gamma   90.00
#
_symmetry.space_group_name_H-M   'P 1'
#
loop_
_entity.id
_entity.type
_entity.pdbx_description
1 polymer ?
#
loop_
_entity_poly.entity_id
_entity_poly.type
_entity_poly.pdbx_seq_one_letter_code
_entity_poly.pdbx_strand_id
1 'polypeptide(L)'
;MANYSEVGFGAKLRKAQDLVHYIGQFDGYNPPRPEESIGGMNDLLNQIIASNAEVVHMQQLYKGAVTKRIQMYHDADLSIMRLLPSISGAVEAQFGKDSLELESIKAYIKKMRSIRVPKAPKDPTIEPETKTISRSEQSFGSLIQSFNNIITILNELTGYNPSNTKLTVDSLKTLSQEATNLNNLVAKYISDLKTVKAKRLALYENLHDRVQRIKAYVKAQYGYSSEQYKMIKGLLV
;
A
#
# COMPACT_ATOMS: atom_id res chain seq x y z
N MET A 1 23.18 8.04 -7.94
CA MET A 1 21.95 7.23 -7.77
C MET A 1 21.03 7.58 -8.91
N ALA A 2 20.62 6.60 -9.72
CA ALA A 2 19.64 6.87 -10.78
C ALA A 2 18.30 7.18 -10.12
N ASN A 3 17.73 8.36 -10.40
CA ASN A 3 16.38 8.72 -9.96
C ASN A 3 15.37 7.96 -10.83
N TYR A 4 14.87 6.83 -10.32
CA TYR A 4 13.78 6.11 -10.96
C TYR A 4 12.45 6.75 -10.55
N SER A 5 11.70 7.27 -11.52
CA SER A 5 10.31 7.69 -11.32
C SER A 5 9.35 6.60 -11.81
N GLU A 6 8.13 6.56 -11.26
CA GLU A 6 7.09 5.61 -11.72
C GLU A 6 6.84 5.71 -13.23
N VAL A 7 6.89 6.93 -13.78
CA VAL A 7 6.74 7.20 -15.22
C VAL A 7 7.95 6.70 -16.03
N GLY A 8 9.13 6.64 -15.42
CA GLY A 8 10.37 6.23 -16.08
C GLY A 8 10.48 4.73 -16.32
N PHE A 9 9.85 3.88 -15.51
CA PHE A 9 9.97 2.42 -15.62
C PHE A 9 9.45 1.89 -16.96
N GLY A 10 8.28 2.34 -17.43
CA GLY A 10 7.72 1.90 -18.71
C GLY A 10 8.61 2.28 -19.91
N ALA A 11 9.16 3.50 -19.91
CA ALA A 11 10.07 3.96 -20.96
C ALA A 11 11.38 3.17 -20.98
N LYS A 12 11.92 2.82 -19.80
CA LYS A 12 13.12 1.98 -19.67
C LYS A 12 12.85 0.56 -20.18
N LEU A 13 11.74 -0.05 -19.78
CA LEU A 13 11.34 -1.36 -20.29
C LEU A 13 11.24 -1.36 -21.83
N ARG A 14 10.58 -0.34 -22.42
CA ARG A 14 10.46 -0.24 -23.88
C ARG A 14 11.81 -0.16 -24.57
N LYS A 15 12.73 0.69 -24.07
CA LYS A 15 14.08 0.81 -24.62
C LYS A 15 14.91 -0.47 -24.48
N ALA A 16 14.69 -1.24 -23.42
CA ALA A 16 15.35 -2.53 -23.25
C ALA A 16 14.81 -3.57 -24.24
N GLN A 17 13.51 -3.56 -24.54
CA GLN A 17 12.93 -4.38 -25.61
C GLN A 17 13.50 -3.99 -26.99
N ASP A 18 13.67 -2.69 -27.25
CA ASP A 18 14.33 -2.21 -28.48
C ASP A 18 15.79 -2.68 -28.55
N LEU A 19 16.53 -2.63 -27.44
CA LEU A 19 17.89 -3.17 -27.37
C LEU A 19 17.93 -4.65 -27.76
N VAL A 20 17.05 -5.47 -27.18
CA VAL A 20 16.97 -6.91 -27.49
C VAL A 20 16.64 -7.14 -28.96
N HIS A 21 15.74 -6.33 -29.53
CA HIS A 21 15.45 -6.37 -30.96
C HIS A 21 16.69 -6.06 -31.80
N TYR A 22 17.43 -4.98 -31.49
CA TYR A 22 18.63 -4.58 -32.25
C TYR A 22 19.74 -5.62 -32.18
N ILE A 23 20.10 -6.11 -30.99
CA ILE A 23 21.16 -7.12 -30.85
C ILE A 23 20.79 -8.45 -31.54
N GLY A 24 19.50 -8.74 -31.67
CA GLY A 24 19.01 -9.90 -32.43
C GLY A 24 19.21 -9.81 -33.94
N GLN A 25 19.51 -8.61 -34.47
CA GLN A 25 19.85 -8.40 -35.88
C GLN A 25 21.38 -8.31 -36.11
N PHE A 26 22.19 -8.39 -35.06
CA PHE A 26 23.64 -8.25 -35.20
C PHE A 26 24.28 -9.61 -35.51
N ASP A 27 24.90 -9.73 -36.69
CA ASP A 27 25.61 -10.94 -37.10
C ASP A 27 26.69 -11.32 -36.09
N GLY A 28 26.68 -12.57 -35.63
CA GLY A 28 27.66 -13.09 -34.68
C GLY A 28 27.53 -12.55 -33.25
N TYR A 29 26.38 -11.99 -32.86
CA TYR A 29 26.14 -11.58 -31.47
C TYR A 29 26.16 -12.80 -30.54
N ASN A 30 27.24 -12.96 -29.78
CA ASN A 30 27.48 -14.06 -28.87
C ASN A 30 28.28 -13.56 -27.64
N PRO A 31 27.63 -12.87 -26.69
CA PRO A 31 28.31 -12.32 -25.52
C PRO A 31 28.91 -13.45 -24.66
N PRO A 32 30.04 -13.20 -23.99
CA PRO A 32 30.75 -14.23 -23.20
C PRO A 32 29.96 -14.70 -21.97
N ARG A 33 28.91 -13.97 -21.58
CA ARG A 33 28.06 -14.29 -20.44
C ARG A 33 26.64 -14.59 -20.94
N PRO A 34 26.04 -15.72 -20.52
CA PRO A 34 24.70 -16.11 -20.96
C PRO A 34 23.62 -15.11 -20.53
N GLU A 35 23.85 -14.36 -19.46
CA GLU A 35 22.94 -13.32 -18.95
C GLU A 35 22.69 -12.17 -19.94
N GLU A 36 23.70 -11.83 -20.76
CA GLU A 36 23.61 -10.79 -21.78
C GLU A 36 23.18 -11.32 -23.15
N SER A 37 22.96 -12.64 -23.28
CA SER A 37 22.36 -13.23 -24.49
C SER A 37 20.93 -12.75 -24.68
N ILE A 38 20.39 -12.95 -25.90
CA ILE A 38 18.99 -12.63 -26.21
C ILE A 38 18.04 -13.38 -25.26
N GLY A 39 18.32 -14.66 -24.98
CA GLY A 39 17.54 -15.46 -24.02
C GLY A 39 17.62 -14.89 -22.61
N GLY A 40 18.83 -14.66 -22.09
CA GLY A 40 19.05 -14.14 -20.74
C GLY A 40 18.46 -12.74 -20.52
N MET A 41 18.44 -11.90 -21.56
CA MET A 41 17.76 -10.60 -21.52
C MET A 41 16.24 -10.74 -21.54
N ASN A 42 15.69 -11.61 -22.39
CA ASN A 42 14.24 -11.88 -22.40
C ASN A 42 13.74 -12.42 -21.04
N ASP A 43 14.51 -13.27 -20.38
CA ASP A 43 14.19 -13.76 -19.03
C ASP A 43 14.11 -12.62 -18.02
N LEU A 44 15.08 -11.69 -18.04
CA LEU A 44 15.05 -10.51 -17.17
C LEU A 44 13.87 -9.59 -17.51
N LEU A 45 13.59 -9.36 -18.78
CA LEU A 45 12.46 -8.52 -19.22
C LEU A 45 11.12 -9.10 -18.76
N ASN A 46 10.94 -10.42 -18.81
CA ASN A 46 9.76 -11.10 -18.31
C ASN A 46 9.61 -10.92 -16.79
N GLN A 47 10.70 -11.03 -16.03
CA GLN A 47 10.70 -10.75 -14.58
C GLN A 47 10.33 -9.30 -14.28
N ILE A 48 10.83 -8.34 -15.07
CA ILE A 48 10.49 -6.92 -14.93
C ILE A 48 9.01 -6.67 -15.23
N ILE A 49 8.46 -7.27 -16.30
CA ILE A 49 7.04 -7.18 -16.65
C ILE A 49 6.18 -7.70 -15.50
N ALA A 50 6.50 -8.89 -14.98
CA ALA A 50 5.78 -9.48 -13.85
C ALA A 50 5.88 -8.59 -12.59
N SER A 51 7.06 -8.06 -12.28
CA SER A 51 7.27 -7.19 -11.12
C SER A 51 6.56 -5.84 -11.25
N ASN A 52 6.49 -5.26 -12.46
CA ASN A 52 5.69 -4.05 -12.72
C ASN A 52 4.20 -4.31 -12.43
N ALA A 53 3.67 -5.44 -12.90
CA ALA A 53 2.27 -5.82 -12.67
C ALA A 53 2.00 -6.09 -11.17
N GLU A 54 2.94 -6.74 -10.48
CA GLU A 54 2.87 -7.02 -9.04
C GLU A 54 2.78 -5.74 -8.21
N VAL A 55 3.57 -4.71 -8.55
CA VAL A 55 3.49 -3.39 -7.88
C VAL A 55 2.10 -2.76 -8.07
N VAL A 56 1.57 -2.77 -9.29
CA VAL A 56 0.22 -2.22 -9.57
C VAL A 56 -0.86 -2.98 -8.80
N HIS A 57 -0.76 -4.31 -8.74
CA HIS A 57 -1.70 -5.13 -7.98
C HIS A 57 -1.67 -4.80 -6.49
N MET A 58 -0.48 -4.75 -5.87
CA MET A 58 -0.33 -4.38 -4.46
C MET A 58 -0.80 -2.96 -4.15
N GLN A 59 -0.57 -2.02 -5.08
CA GLN A 59 -1.09 -0.67 -4.98
C GLN A 59 -2.62 -0.64 -4.88
N GLN A 60 -3.32 -1.43 -5.70
CA GLN A 60 -4.78 -1.51 -5.66
C GLN A 60 -5.31 -2.14 -4.38
N LEU A 61 -4.67 -3.21 -3.88
CA LEU A 61 -5.04 -3.82 -2.60
C LEU A 61 -4.88 -2.84 -1.44
N TYR A 62 -3.75 -2.12 -1.40
CA TYR A 62 -3.51 -1.08 -0.40
C TYR A 62 -4.57 0.03 -0.48
N LYS A 63 -4.85 0.58 -1.67
CA LYS A 63 -5.91 1.59 -1.91
C LYS A 63 -7.26 1.13 -1.40
N GLY A 64 -7.64 -0.11 -1.73
CA GLY A 64 -8.91 -0.71 -1.32
C GLY A 64 -9.01 -0.86 0.21
N ALA A 65 -7.95 -1.35 0.86
CA ALA A 65 -7.91 -1.51 2.31
C ALA A 65 -8.00 -0.16 3.04
N VAL A 66 -7.29 0.87 2.58
CA VAL A 66 -7.36 2.23 3.14
C VAL A 66 -8.78 2.79 3.04
N THR A 67 -9.42 2.64 1.87
CA THR A 67 -10.79 3.11 1.64
C THR A 67 -11.77 2.43 2.59
N LYS A 68 -11.73 1.08 2.68
CA LYS A 68 -12.58 0.30 3.58
C LYS A 68 -12.37 0.67 5.05
N ARG A 69 -11.12 0.90 5.47
CA ARG A 69 -10.81 1.37 6.82
C ARG A 69 -11.46 2.72 7.11
N ILE A 70 -11.31 3.70 6.22
CA ILE A 70 -11.91 5.03 6.42
C ILE A 70 -13.44 4.94 6.50
N GLN A 71 -14.06 4.14 5.64
CA GLN A 71 -15.50 3.87 5.69
C GLN A 71 -15.94 3.28 7.04
N MET A 72 -15.19 2.30 7.56
CA MET A 72 -15.45 1.67 8.85
C MET A 72 -15.43 2.67 10.02
N TYR A 73 -14.52 3.65 9.99
CA TYR A 73 -14.40 4.62 11.08
C TYR A 73 -15.32 5.85 10.92
N HIS A 74 -15.53 6.34 9.70
CA HIS A 74 -16.17 7.66 9.48
C HIS A 74 -17.31 7.66 8.45
N ASP A 75 -17.10 7.07 7.27
CA ASP A 75 -17.91 7.43 6.10
C ASP A 75 -19.14 6.55 5.88
N ALA A 76 -19.16 5.31 6.39
CA ALA A 76 -20.32 4.43 6.30
C ALA A 76 -21.42 4.87 7.28
N ASP A 77 -22.68 4.58 6.95
CA ASP A 77 -23.84 4.89 7.81
C ASP A 77 -23.76 4.24 9.18
N LEU A 78 -23.10 3.08 9.27
CA LEU A 78 -22.85 2.35 10.51
C LEU A 78 -21.38 2.38 10.92
N SER A 79 -20.66 3.43 10.55
CA SER A 79 -19.28 3.62 10.98
C SER A 79 -19.19 3.83 12.49
N ILE A 80 -18.03 3.48 13.07
CA ILE A 80 -17.78 3.60 14.51
C ILE A 80 -18.12 5.01 15.01
N MET A 81 -17.68 6.07 14.32
CA MET A 81 -17.93 7.45 14.75
C MET A 81 -19.40 7.85 14.68
N ARG A 82 -20.15 7.34 13.69
CA ARG A 82 -21.58 7.64 13.55
C ARG A 82 -22.44 6.91 14.57
N LEU A 83 -21.98 5.77 15.10
CA LEU A 83 -22.69 5.04 16.15
C LEU A 83 -22.52 5.65 17.55
N LEU A 84 -21.47 6.45 17.80
CA LEU A 84 -21.21 7.01 19.14
C LEU A 84 -22.40 7.78 19.75
N PRO A 85 -23.13 8.67 19.03
CA PRO A 85 -24.31 9.33 19.57
C PRO A 85 -25.43 8.34 19.93
N SER A 86 -25.65 7.31 19.11
CA SER A 86 -26.67 6.29 19.35
C SER A 86 -26.33 5.41 20.56
N ILE A 87 -25.05 5.07 20.75
CA ILE A 87 -24.56 4.36 21.94
C ILE A 87 -24.85 5.21 23.19
N SER A 88 -24.46 6.49 23.18
CA SER A 88 -24.75 7.41 24.28
C SER A 88 -26.24 7.52 24.56
N GLY A 89 -27.08 7.61 23.52
CA GLY A 89 -28.54 7.68 23.66
C GLY A 89 -29.14 6.41 24.25
N ALA A 90 -28.62 5.23 23.91
CA ALA A 90 -29.08 3.97 24.48
C ALA A 90 -28.76 3.86 25.98
N VAL A 91 -27.56 4.31 26.38
CA VAL A 91 -27.18 4.36 27.81
C VAL A 91 -28.02 5.41 28.55
N GLU A 92 -28.20 6.59 27.97
CA GLU A 92 -29.01 7.67 28.56
C GLU A 92 -30.48 7.25 28.76
N ALA A 93 -31.06 6.53 27.80
CA ALA A 93 -32.44 6.03 27.90
C ALA A 93 -32.61 5.00 29.03
N GLN A 94 -31.57 4.20 29.32
CA GLN A 94 -31.63 3.14 30.33
C GLN A 94 -31.29 3.64 31.74
N PHE A 95 -30.26 4.48 31.88
CA PHE A 95 -29.69 4.86 33.18
C PHE A 95 -29.95 6.32 33.56
N GLY A 96 -30.47 7.14 32.63
CA GLY A 96 -30.75 8.56 32.84
C GLY A 96 -29.60 9.48 32.44
N LYS A 97 -29.92 10.76 32.27
CA LYS A 97 -29.01 11.79 31.74
C LYS A 97 -27.84 12.16 32.66
N ASP A 98 -28.00 11.98 33.97
CA ASP A 98 -27.04 12.36 35.01
C ASP A 98 -26.33 11.13 35.62
N SER A 99 -26.39 9.99 34.93
CA SER A 99 -25.83 8.73 35.41
C SER A 99 -24.30 8.67 35.24
N LEU A 100 -23.61 7.99 36.17
CA LEU A 100 -22.15 7.81 36.13
C LEU A 100 -21.72 6.94 34.93
N GLU A 101 -22.57 5.99 34.53
CA GLU A 101 -22.39 5.13 33.36
C GLU A 101 -22.33 5.97 32.09
N LEU A 102 -23.29 6.89 31.92
CA LEU A 102 -23.35 7.79 30.77
C LEU A 102 -22.17 8.77 30.75
N GLU A 103 -21.78 9.32 31.90
CA GLU A 103 -20.62 10.20 32.01
C GLU A 103 -19.33 9.50 31.55
N SER A 104 -19.13 8.25 32.00
CA SER A 104 -17.97 7.43 31.63
C SER A 104 -17.91 7.18 30.12
N ILE A 105 -19.04 6.83 29.50
CA ILE A 105 -19.14 6.63 28.04
C ILE A 105 -18.89 7.94 27.28
N LYS A 106 -19.47 9.06 27.73
CA LYS A 106 -19.28 10.38 27.12
C LYS A 106 -17.82 10.83 27.15
N ALA A 107 -17.06 10.50 28.21
CA ALA A 107 -15.63 10.79 28.29
C ALA A 107 -14.84 10.10 27.17
N TYR A 108 -15.09 8.82 26.91
CA TYR A 108 -14.44 8.10 25.81
C TYR A 108 -14.90 8.59 24.44
N ILE A 109 -16.18 8.92 24.25
CA ILE A 109 -16.67 9.52 23.00
C ILE A 109 -15.97 10.85 22.72
N LYS A 110 -15.81 11.71 23.74
CA LYS A 110 -15.08 12.98 23.62
C LYS A 110 -13.62 12.74 23.22
N LYS A 111 -12.96 11.75 23.83
CA LYS A 111 -11.60 11.34 23.46
C LYS A 111 -11.51 10.85 22.01
N MET A 112 -12.46 10.02 21.55
CA MET A 112 -12.48 9.56 20.17
C MET A 112 -12.61 10.72 19.18
N ARG A 113 -13.50 11.68 19.47
CA ARG A 113 -13.70 12.86 18.63
C ARG A 113 -12.49 13.81 18.58
N SER A 114 -11.62 13.78 19.59
CA SER A 114 -10.41 14.63 19.61
C SER A 114 -9.23 14.02 18.84
N ILE A 115 -9.27 12.72 18.54
CA ILE A 115 -8.23 12.04 17.77
C ILE A 115 -8.31 12.49 16.31
N ARG A 116 -7.23 13.11 15.83
CA ARG A 116 -7.10 13.58 14.46
C ARG A 116 -6.44 12.51 13.60
N VAL A 117 -7.22 11.87 12.74
CA VAL A 117 -6.68 11.01 11.68
C VAL A 117 -6.09 11.89 10.58
N PRO A 118 -4.82 11.70 10.17
CA PRO A 118 -4.26 12.39 9.02
C PRO A 118 -5.13 12.16 7.77
N LYS A 119 -5.35 13.21 6.97
CA LYS A 119 -6.06 13.05 5.70
C LYS A 119 -5.35 12.00 4.85
N ALA A 120 -6.12 11.04 4.33
CA ALA A 120 -5.59 10.12 3.35
C ALA A 120 -5.01 10.93 2.16
N PRO A 121 -3.86 10.52 1.60
CA PRO A 121 -3.33 11.18 0.43
C PRO A 121 -4.36 11.16 -0.71
N LYS A 122 -4.47 12.25 -1.47
CA LYS A 122 -5.39 12.37 -2.62
C LYS A 122 -5.19 11.24 -3.64
N ASP A 123 -3.97 10.71 -3.71
CA ASP A 123 -3.65 9.48 -4.41
C ASP A 123 -2.86 8.51 -3.50
N PRO A 124 -3.45 7.39 -3.04
CA PRO A 124 -2.75 6.45 -2.18
C PRO A 124 -1.62 5.67 -2.87
N THR A 125 -1.41 5.84 -4.19
CA THR A 125 -0.22 5.29 -4.87
C THR A 125 1.04 6.12 -4.68
N ILE A 126 0.91 7.40 -4.33
CA ILE A 126 2.05 8.21 -3.91
C ILE A 126 2.39 7.77 -2.49
N GLU A 127 3.58 7.23 -2.33
CA GLU A 127 4.03 6.72 -1.03
C GLU A 127 4.05 7.88 -0.03
N PRO A 128 3.17 7.85 1.00
CA PRO A 128 3.20 8.90 2.01
C PRO A 128 4.52 8.81 2.76
N GLU A 129 5.01 9.95 3.25
CA GLU A 129 6.16 9.94 4.15
C GLU A 129 5.96 8.94 5.29
N THR A 130 7.01 8.21 5.66
CA THR A 130 6.98 7.18 6.70
C THR A 130 6.39 7.67 8.02
N LYS A 131 6.65 8.94 8.35
CA LYS A 131 6.09 9.64 9.52
C LYS A 131 4.56 9.78 9.44
N THR A 132 4.02 10.05 8.26
CA THR A 132 2.57 10.20 8.02
C THR A 132 1.84 8.87 8.15
N ILE A 133 2.44 7.78 7.65
CA ILE A 133 1.93 6.42 7.83
C ILE A 133 1.87 6.09 9.32
N SER A 134 2.99 6.23 10.03
CA SER A 134 3.08 5.90 11.46
C SER A 134 2.05 6.67 12.31
N ARG A 135 1.90 7.98 12.07
CA ARG A 135 0.89 8.80 12.75
C ARG A 135 -0.54 8.32 12.47
N SER A 136 -0.81 7.88 11.24
CA SER A 136 -2.13 7.37 10.86
C SER A 136 -2.44 6.06 11.60
N GLU A 137 -1.51 5.11 11.60
CA GLU A 137 -1.67 3.83 12.30
C GLU A 137 -1.87 4.03 13.82
N GLN A 138 -1.09 4.92 14.45
CA GLN A 138 -1.26 5.28 15.86
C GLN A 138 -2.65 5.88 16.15
N SER A 139 -3.16 6.70 15.24
CA SER A 139 -4.48 7.35 15.39
C SER A 139 -5.60 6.31 15.32
N PHE A 140 -5.60 5.44 14.32
CA PHE A 140 -6.59 4.36 14.21
C PHE A 140 -6.49 3.34 15.36
N GLY A 141 -5.28 3.04 15.82
CA GLY A 141 -5.04 2.24 17.04
C GLY A 141 -5.65 2.89 18.29
N SER A 142 -5.50 4.21 18.45
CA SER A 142 -6.09 4.94 19.59
C SER A 142 -7.62 4.99 19.52
N LEU A 143 -8.18 5.08 18.31
CA LEU A 143 -9.63 5.03 18.09
C LEU A 143 -10.21 3.67 18.46
N ILE A 144 -9.62 2.57 17.99
CA ILE A 144 -10.15 1.24 18.28
C ILE A 144 -10.03 0.89 19.76
N GLN A 145 -8.93 1.29 20.42
CA GLN A 145 -8.78 1.08 21.86
C GLN A 145 -9.86 1.83 22.65
N SER A 146 -10.15 3.07 22.27
CA SER A 146 -11.19 3.87 22.94
C SER A 146 -12.58 3.27 22.72
N PHE A 147 -12.85 2.74 21.52
CA PHE A 147 -14.08 2.03 21.22
C PHE A 147 -14.21 0.72 22.00
N ASN A 148 -13.13 -0.04 22.15
CA ASN A 148 -13.10 -1.24 22.98
C ASN A 148 -13.37 -0.93 24.45
N ASN A 149 -12.84 0.18 24.98
CA ASN A 149 -13.16 0.59 26.35
C ASN A 149 -14.65 0.90 26.53
N ILE A 150 -15.29 1.53 25.54
CA ILE A 150 -16.75 1.72 25.54
C ILE A 150 -17.47 0.36 25.59
N ILE A 151 -17.07 -0.59 24.72
CA ILE A 151 -17.67 -1.94 24.69
C ILE A 151 -17.51 -2.66 26.04
N THR A 152 -16.33 -2.59 26.66
CA THR A 152 -16.08 -3.18 27.98
C THR A 152 -17.02 -2.62 29.03
N ILE A 153 -17.18 -1.29 29.09
CA ILE A 153 -18.12 -0.66 30.03
C ILE A 153 -19.54 -1.16 29.76
N LEU A 154 -20.01 -1.12 28.50
CA LEU A 154 -21.36 -1.58 28.15
C LEU A 154 -21.62 -3.05 28.53
N ASN A 155 -20.60 -3.90 28.45
CA ASN A 155 -20.69 -5.31 28.83
C ASN A 155 -20.81 -5.51 30.36
N GLU A 156 -20.33 -4.56 31.16
CA GLU A 156 -20.42 -4.57 32.63
C GLU A 156 -21.73 -3.94 33.14
N LEU A 157 -22.40 -3.12 32.33
CA LEU A 157 -23.65 -2.47 32.72
C LEU A 157 -24.82 -3.46 32.79
N THR A 158 -25.28 -3.73 34.01
CA THR A 158 -26.48 -4.55 34.23
C THR A 158 -27.71 -3.80 33.71
N GLY A 159 -28.49 -4.44 32.83
CA GLY A 159 -29.69 -3.85 32.23
C GLY A 159 -29.48 -3.14 30.89
N TYR A 160 -28.24 -3.08 30.37
CA TYR A 160 -28.00 -2.60 29.01
C TYR A 160 -28.55 -3.60 27.96
N ASN A 161 -29.76 -3.34 27.47
CA ASN A 161 -30.46 -4.20 26.51
C ASN A 161 -31.14 -3.38 25.39
N PRO A 162 -30.36 -2.82 24.44
CA PRO A 162 -30.90 -1.95 23.41
C PRO A 162 -31.76 -2.75 22.40
N SER A 163 -32.93 -2.23 22.03
CA SER A 163 -33.78 -2.85 20.99
C SER A 163 -33.18 -2.76 19.58
N ASN A 164 -32.30 -1.78 19.35
CA ASN A 164 -31.55 -1.70 18.10
C ASN A 164 -30.40 -2.72 18.14
N THR A 165 -30.54 -3.79 17.35
CA THR A 165 -29.56 -4.89 17.29
C THR A 165 -28.14 -4.41 17.01
N LYS A 166 -27.97 -3.32 16.26
CA LYS A 166 -26.67 -2.72 15.94
C LYS A 166 -25.91 -2.15 17.15
N LEU A 167 -26.62 -1.87 18.25
CA LEU A 167 -26.06 -1.33 19.49
C LEU A 167 -25.83 -2.41 20.55
N THR A 168 -26.19 -3.67 20.26
CA THR A 168 -25.90 -4.79 21.16
C THR A 168 -24.39 -4.95 21.33
N VAL A 169 -23.97 -5.42 22.51
CA VAL A 169 -22.55 -5.64 22.81
C VAL A 169 -21.90 -6.55 21.78
N ASP A 170 -22.60 -7.61 21.34
CA ASP A 170 -22.07 -8.54 20.34
C ASP A 170 -21.89 -7.88 18.97
N SER A 171 -22.86 -7.08 18.51
CA SER A 171 -22.70 -6.36 17.23
C SER A 171 -21.56 -5.34 17.28
N LEU A 172 -21.38 -4.65 18.42
CA LEU A 172 -20.26 -3.72 18.60
C LEU A 172 -18.91 -4.45 18.66
N LYS A 173 -18.85 -5.64 19.27
CA LYS A 173 -17.65 -6.52 19.26
C LYS A 173 -17.31 -6.96 17.83
N THR A 174 -18.29 -7.37 17.04
CA THR A 174 -18.09 -7.71 15.62
C THR A 174 -17.53 -6.51 14.85
N LEU A 175 -18.12 -5.33 15.01
CA LEU A 175 -17.63 -4.10 14.37
C LEU A 175 -16.18 -3.78 14.77
N SER A 176 -15.85 -3.94 16.05
CA SER A 176 -14.48 -3.74 16.55
C SER A 176 -13.49 -4.74 15.95
N GLN A 177 -13.87 -6.01 15.83
CA GLN A 177 -13.04 -7.03 15.19
C GLN A 177 -12.81 -6.73 13.72
N GLU A 178 -13.85 -6.32 12.99
CA GLU A 178 -13.73 -5.91 11.58
C GLU A 178 -12.81 -4.70 11.40
N ALA A 179 -12.95 -3.68 12.24
CA ALA A 179 -12.07 -2.51 12.23
C ALA A 179 -10.60 -2.89 12.54
N THR A 180 -10.39 -3.78 13.51
CA THR A 180 -9.05 -4.31 13.84
C THR A 180 -8.44 -5.06 12.66
N ASN A 181 -9.23 -5.90 11.99
CA ASN A 181 -8.79 -6.62 10.79
C ASN A 181 -8.41 -5.65 9.66
N LEU A 182 -9.18 -4.59 9.44
CA LEU A 182 -8.88 -3.56 8.45
C LEU A 182 -7.60 -2.78 8.77
N ASN A 183 -7.36 -2.46 10.05
CA ASN A 183 -6.11 -1.83 10.48
C ASN A 183 -4.91 -2.71 10.16
N ASN A 184 -4.98 -3.99 10.53
CA ASN A 184 -3.92 -4.97 10.27
C ASN A 184 -3.70 -5.17 8.75
N LEU A 185 -4.79 -5.16 7.97
CA LEU A 185 -4.72 -5.32 6.52
C LEU A 185 -4.01 -4.14 5.84
N VAL A 186 -4.29 -2.91 6.28
CA VAL A 186 -3.58 -1.72 5.78
C VAL A 186 -2.09 -1.78 6.13
N ALA A 187 -1.75 -2.11 7.38
CA ALA A 187 -0.37 -2.26 7.84
C ALA A 187 0.39 -3.36 7.05
N LYS A 188 -0.29 -4.46 6.74
CA LYS A 188 0.26 -5.54 5.91
C LYS A 188 0.53 -5.05 4.48
N TYR A 189 -0.47 -4.50 3.79
CA TYR A 189 -0.33 -4.14 2.38
C TYR A 189 0.67 -3.02 2.13
N ILE A 190 0.85 -2.09 3.07
CA ILE A 190 1.89 -1.08 2.90
C ILE A 190 3.30 -1.66 3.04
N SER A 191 3.48 -2.67 3.89
CA SER A 191 4.74 -3.41 4.00
C SER A 191 5.01 -4.22 2.74
N ASP A 192 4.00 -4.95 2.25
CA ASP A 192 4.10 -5.73 1.02
C ASP A 192 4.42 -4.83 -0.19
N LEU A 193 3.76 -3.67 -0.29
CA LEU A 193 3.99 -2.70 -1.35
C LEU A 193 5.45 -2.21 -1.38
N LYS A 194 6.05 -1.94 -0.21
CA LYS A 194 7.47 -1.57 -0.12
C LYS A 194 8.38 -2.68 -0.62
N THR A 195 8.10 -3.92 -0.23
CA THR A 195 8.87 -5.09 -0.66
C THR A 195 8.83 -5.27 -2.17
N VAL A 196 7.64 -5.21 -2.80
CA VAL A 196 7.53 -5.38 -4.25
C VAL A 196 8.14 -4.22 -5.04
N LYS A 197 8.10 -2.99 -4.50
CA LYS A 197 8.80 -1.84 -5.09
C LYS A 197 10.32 -2.00 -5.04
N ALA A 198 10.87 -2.48 -3.91
CA ALA A 198 12.30 -2.74 -3.77
C ALA A 198 12.78 -3.85 -4.73
N LYS A 199 12.01 -4.94 -4.83
CA LYS A 199 12.25 -6.02 -5.82
C LYS A 199 12.27 -5.48 -7.24
N ARG A 200 11.28 -4.67 -7.62
CA ARG A 200 11.23 -4.02 -8.94
C ARG A 200 12.48 -3.18 -9.19
N LEU A 201 12.86 -2.35 -8.23
CA LEU A 201 14.04 -1.48 -8.36
C LEU A 201 15.31 -2.30 -8.62
N ALA A 202 15.54 -3.38 -7.86
CA ALA A 202 16.69 -4.25 -8.05
C ALA A 202 16.73 -4.89 -9.45
N LEU A 203 15.58 -5.23 -10.04
CA LEU A 203 15.52 -5.74 -11.42
C LEU A 203 15.92 -4.68 -12.45
N TYR A 204 15.53 -3.42 -12.26
CA TYR A 204 15.95 -2.33 -13.16
C TYR A 204 17.41 -1.93 -12.98
N GLU A 205 17.96 -2.04 -11.76
CA GLU A 205 19.40 -1.90 -11.54
C GLU A 205 20.17 -3.02 -12.25
N ASN A 206 19.70 -4.27 -12.16
CA ASN A 206 20.29 -5.38 -12.90
C ASN A 206 20.20 -5.18 -14.43
N LEU A 207 19.07 -4.67 -14.92
CA LEU A 207 18.90 -4.32 -16.32
C LEU A 207 19.92 -3.29 -16.77
N HIS A 208 20.11 -2.22 -15.97
CA HIS A 208 21.09 -1.19 -16.27
C HIS A 208 22.50 -1.77 -16.44
N ASP A 209 22.93 -2.61 -15.50
CA ASP A 209 24.26 -3.24 -15.53
C ASP A 209 24.45 -4.15 -16.75
N ARG A 210 23.45 -4.99 -17.06
CA ARG A 210 23.49 -5.87 -18.24
C ARG A 210 23.57 -5.06 -19.52
N VAL A 211 22.83 -3.96 -19.63
CA VAL A 211 22.89 -3.11 -20.82
C VAL A 211 24.26 -2.45 -20.98
N GLN A 212 24.92 -2.02 -19.90
CA GLN A 212 26.30 -1.52 -20.01
C GLN A 212 27.26 -2.60 -20.51
N ARG A 213 27.10 -3.85 -20.04
CA ARG A 213 27.92 -4.99 -20.50
C ARG A 213 27.66 -5.33 -21.97
N ILE A 214 26.40 -5.31 -22.41
CA ILE A 214 26.03 -5.48 -23.83
C ILE A 214 26.69 -4.41 -24.68
N LYS A 215 26.62 -3.13 -24.27
CA LYS A 215 27.28 -2.03 -24.98
C LYS A 215 28.80 -2.22 -25.06
N ALA A 216 29.44 -2.67 -23.98
CA ALA A 216 30.86 -2.95 -23.97
C ALA A 216 31.22 -4.12 -24.91
N TYR A 217 30.43 -5.19 -24.90
CA TYR A 217 30.60 -6.33 -25.80
C TYR A 217 30.46 -5.92 -27.27
N VAL A 218 29.39 -5.22 -27.63
CA VAL A 218 29.16 -4.75 -29.01
C VAL A 218 30.27 -3.78 -29.44
N LYS A 219 30.75 -2.90 -28.56
CA LYS A 219 31.92 -2.04 -28.84
C LYS A 219 33.17 -2.86 -29.13
N ALA A 220 33.42 -3.92 -28.36
CA ALA A 220 34.61 -4.77 -28.52
C ALA A 220 34.54 -5.64 -29.78
N GLN A 221 33.37 -6.21 -30.08
CA GLN A 221 33.17 -7.12 -31.21
C GLN A 221 33.14 -6.39 -32.55
N TYR A 222 32.38 -5.28 -32.65
CA TYR A 222 32.13 -4.60 -33.92
C TYR A 222 32.94 -3.30 -34.07
N GLY A 223 33.52 -2.79 -32.99
CA GLY A 223 34.30 -1.56 -32.97
C GLY A 223 33.48 -0.31 -32.60
N TYR A 224 34.18 0.73 -32.13
CA TYR A 224 33.56 1.97 -31.61
C TYR A 224 32.80 2.80 -32.67
N SER A 225 33.22 2.73 -33.94
CA SER A 225 32.59 3.49 -35.04
C SER A 225 31.56 2.67 -35.83
N SER A 226 31.26 1.44 -35.40
CA SER A 226 30.31 0.55 -36.06
C SER A 226 28.87 1.06 -35.99
N GLU A 227 28.06 0.70 -36.99
CA GLU A 227 26.62 1.00 -36.99
C GLU A 227 25.91 0.29 -35.82
N GLN A 228 26.30 -0.95 -35.52
CA GLN A 228 25.81 -1.73 -34.39
C GLN A 228 25.98 -0.98 -33.06
N TYR A 229 27.19 -0.48 -32.78
CA TYR A 229 27.44 0.27 -31.55
C TYR A 229 26.73 1.62 -31.54
N LYS A 230 26.64 2.33 -32.68
CA LYS A 230 25.91 3.60 -32.79
C LYS A 230 24.42 3.44 -32.48
N MET A 231 23.79 2.35 -32.92
CA MET A 231 22.38 2.06 -32.67
C MET A 231 22.07 1.94 -31.18
N ILE A 232 22.96 1.33 -30.40
CA ILE A 232 22.65 1.01 -29.00
C ILE A 232 23.29 1.96 -27.97
N LYS A 233 24.38 2.67 -28.31
CA LYS A 233 25.16 3.46 -27.33
C LYS A 233 24.32 4.52 -26.61
N GLY A 234 23.35 5.12 -27.29
CA GLY A 234 22.46 6.16 -26.76
C GLY A 234 21.28 5.65 -25.93
N LEU A 235 21.03 4.33 -25.87
CA LEU A 235 19.89 3.79 -25.12
C LEU A 235 20.09 3.97 -23.62
N LEU A 236 19.15 4.65 -22.97
CA LEU A 236 19.14 4.89 -21.52
C LEU A 236 18.03 4.06 -20.88
N VAL A 237 18.43 3.07 -20.10
CA VAL A 237 17.60 2.09 -19.39
C VAL A 237 17.88 2.11 -17.90
#